data_AF-A0A7C9AIA5-F1
#
_entry.id   AF-A0A7C9AIA5-F1
#
_cell.length_a   1.000
_cell.length_b   1.000
_cell.length_c   1.000
_cell.angle_alpha   90.00
_cell.angle_beta   90.00
_cell.angle_gamma   90.00
#
_symmetry.space_group_name_H-M   'P 1'
#
loop_
_entity.id
_entity.type
_entity.pdbx_description
1 polymer ?
#
loop_
_entity_poly.entity_id
_entity_poly.type
_entity_poly.pdbx_seq_one_letter_code
_entity_poly.pdbx_strand_id
1 'polypeptide(L)'
;SESYKNFPLFLYTNQDDQGNNSYTLFSNVTLGFNEDKILAIGEESSSSSLRNEQNAEGTMVVKGNLVVSGLGSTHQVYEYVEGNGEFCYFRNVSSYNYTILYDEVRDRCKSNDQHYVSRLDGPRSFRRLVYMLIGR
;
A
#
# COMPACT_ATOMS: atom_id res chain seq x y z
N SER A 1 6.97 7.43 26.46
CA SER A 1 6.27 7.34 25.17
C SER A 1 5.49 6.05 25.17
N GLU A 2 4.22 6.11 24.81
CA GLU A 2 3.36 4.92 24.68
C GLU A 2 3.03 4.73 23.20
N SER A 3 3.05 3.49 22.73
CA SER A 3 2.76 3.16 21.35
C SER A 3 2.00 1.85 21.29
N TYR A 4 0.80 1.90 20.74
CA TYR A 4 -0.04 0.75 20.48
C TYR A 4 0.11 0.35 19.02
N LYS A 5 0.58 -0.87 18.78
CA LYS A 5 0.88 -1.39 17.45
C LYS A 5 0.07 -2.64 17.15
N ASN A 6 -0.46 -2.72 15.94
CA ASN A 6 -1.17 -3.88 15.44
C ASN A 6 -0.68 -4.23 14.02
N PHE A 7 -0.37 -5.51 13.81
CA PHE A 7 0.21 -6.03 12.57
C PHE A 7 -0.63 -7.19 12.01
N PRO A 8 -1.87 -6.92 11.53
CA PRO A 8 -2.71 -7.98 11.00
C PRO A 8 -2.08 -8.57 9.73
N LEU A 9 -2.12 -9.90 9.63
CA LEU A 9 -1.59 -10.65 8.50
C LEU A 9 -2.64 -11.67 8.07
N PHE A 10 -3.06 -11.57 6.82
CA PHE A 10 -3.93 -12.53 6.17
C PHE A 10 -3.20 -13.15 4.99
N LEU A 11 -3.17 -14.47 4.94
CA LEU A 11 -2.59 -15.23 3.85
C LEU A 11 -3.62 -16.25 3.37
N TYR A 12 -3.82 -16.28 2.07
CA TYR A 12 -4.65 -17.28 1.42
C TYR A 12 -3.92 -17.80 0.21
N THR A 13 -3.88 -19.13 0.06
CA THR A 13 -3.32 -19.78 -1.11
C THR A 13 -4.27 -20.87 -1.58
N ASN A 14 -4.42 -20.97 -2.90
CA ASN A 14 -5.19 -22.01 -3.56
C ASN A 14 -4.37 -22.60 -4.71
N GLN A 15 -4.68 -23.85 -5.07
CA GLN A 15 -4.14 -24.54 -6.22
C GLN A 15 -5.30 -25.06 -7.07
N ASP A 16 -5.25 -24.74 -8.36
CA ASP A 16 -6.18 -25.23 -9.37
C ASP A 16 -5.46 -26.20 -10.31
N ASP A 17 -5.96 -27.43 -10.42
CA ASP A 17 -5.38 -28.46 -11.29
C ASP A 17 -5.81 -28.21 -12.75
N GLN A 18 -4.84 -28.00 -13.63
CA GLN A 18 -5.06 -27.73 -15.04
C GLN A 18 -4.94 -29.01 -15.90
N GLY A 19 -4.65 -30.16 -15.28
CA GLY A 19 -4.36 -31.41 -15.97
C GLY A 19 -3.01 -31.40 -16.68
N ASN A 20 -2.67 -32.51 -17.34
CA ASN A 20 -1.37 -32.68 -18.04
C ASN A 20 -0.15 -32.33 -17.18
N ASN A 21 -0.20 -32.73 -15.91
CA ASN A 21 0.85 -32.44 -14.92
C ASN A 21 1.09 -30.94 -14.74
N SER A 22 0.05 -30.11 -14.89
CA SER A 22 0.10 -28.65 -14.75
C SER A 22 -0.91 -28.17 -13.72
N TYR A 23 -0.56 -27.14 -12.96
CA TYR A 23 -1.46 -26.49 -12.02
C TYR A 23 -1.20 -24.99 -11.94
N THR A 24 -2.19 -24.24 -11.48
CA THR A 24 -2.08 -22.81 -11.19
C THR A 24 -2.15 -22.59 -9.68
N LEU A 25 -1.19 -21.84 -9.13
CA LEU A 25 -1.22 -21.38 -7.75
C LEU A 25 -1.73 -19.95 -7.71
N PHE A 26 -2.67 -19.68 -6.81
CA PHE A 26 -3.17 -18.35 -6.50
C PHE A 26 -2.79 -18.03 -5.06
N SER A 27 -2.24 -16.84 -4.80
CA SER A 27 -1.92 -16.39 -3.45
C SER A 27 -2.35 -14.95 -3.25
N ASN A 28 -3.07 -14.71 -2.14
CA ASN A 28 -3.45 -13.38 -1.69
C ASN A 28 -2.82 -13.14 -0.32
N VAL A 29 -2.23 -11.96 -0.15
CA VAL A 29 -1.60 -11.53 1.10
C VAL A 29 -2.10 -10.13 1.44
N THR A 30 -2.59 -9.96 2.66
CA THR A 30 -2.87 -8.64 3.23
C THR A 30 -2.03 -8.47 4.48
N LEU A 31 -1.22 -7.40 4.51
CA LEU A 31 -0.39 -7.02 5.64
C LEU A 31 -0.78 -5.61 6.09
N GLY A 32 -1.20 -5.49 7.34
CA GLY A 32 -1.38 -4.19 8.00
C GLY A 32 -0.19 -3.83 8.86
N PHE A 33 0.15 -2.54 8.90
CA PHE A 33 0.98 -1.92 9.93
C PHE A 33 0.18 -0.74 10.47
N ASN A 34 -0.28 -0.86 11.71
CA ASN A 34 -1.06 0.16 12.38
C ASN A 34 -0.37 0.58 13.66
N GLU A 35 -0.23 1.88 13.90
CA GLU A 35 0.35 2.43 15.12
C GLU A 35 -0.44 3.66 15.58
N ASP A 36 -0.77 3.72 16.87
CA ASP A 36 -1.14 4.94 17.56
C ASP A 36 -0.09 5.21 18.63
N LYS A 37 0.51 6.39 18.62
CA LYS A 37 1.62 6.76 19.49
C LYS A 37 1.31 8.05 20.22
N ILE A 38 1.64 8.08 21.50
CA ILE A 38 1.52 9.25 22.37
C ILE A 38 2.89 9.53 23.00
N LEU A 39 3.36 10.76 22.85
CA LEU A 39 4.57 11.29 23.45
C LEU A 39 4.15 12.38 24.43
N ALA A 40 4.39 12.17 25.72
CA ALA A 40 4.26 13.21 26.74
C ALA A 40 5.65 13.58 27.26
N ILE A 41 6.02 14.86 27.15
CA ILE A 41 7.28 15.43 27.65
C ILE A 41 6.91 16.69 28.46
N GLY A 42 6.94 16.59 29.79
CA GLY A 42 6.51 17.69 30.66
C GLY A 42 5.03 18.01 30.48
N GLU A 43 4.69 19.27 30.20
CA GLU A 43 3.32 19.72 29.88
C GLU A 43 2.97 19.55 28.39
N GLU A 44 3.96 19.26 27.53
CA GLU A 44 3.74 19.07 26.10
C GLU A 44 3.36 17.61 25.80
N SER A 45 2.28 17.44 25.03
CA SER A 45 1.87 16.14 24.49
C SER A 45 1.75 16.22 22.98
N SER A 46 2.31 15.23 22.30
CA SER A 46 2.12 15.02 20.86
C SER A 46 1.64 13.59 20.63
N SER A 47 0.86 13.41 19.57
CA SER A 47 0.35 12.12 19.16
C SER A 47 0.62 11.90 17.68
N SER A 48 0.66 10.63 17.26
CA SER A 48 0.67 10.29 15.84
C SER A 48 -0.12 9.02 15.59
N SER A 49 -0.76 8.94 14.43
CA SER A 49 -1.40 7.72 13.94
C SER A 49 -0.79 7.33 12.60
N LEU A 50 -0.57 6.03 12.41
CA LEU A 50 -0.11 5.43 11.18
C LEU A 50 -1.03 4.27 10.83
N ARG A 51 -1.57 4.28 9.62
CA ARG A 51 -2.34 3.19 9.01
C ARG A 51 -1.68 2.83 7.70
N ASN A 52 -1.30 1.58 7.53
CA ASN A 52 -0.68 1.09 6.31
C ASN A 52 -1.24 -0.28 5.98
N GLU A 53 -2.06 -0.36 4.94
CA GLU A 53 -2.58 -1.60 4.40
C GLU A 53 -1.85 -1.93 3.10
N GLN A 54 -1.28 -3.13 3.03
CA GLN A 54 -0.56 -3.65 1.87
C GLN A 54 -1.23 -4.95 1.42
N ASN A 55 -1.83 -4.91 0.24
CA ASN A 55 -2.44 -6.04 -0.42
C ASN A 55 -1.52 -6.51 -1.55
N ALA A 56 -1.39 -7.82 -1.70
CA ALA A 56 -0.68 -8.44 -2.81
C ALA A 56 -1.45 -9.67 -3.30
N GLU A 57 -1.47 -9.83 -4.61
CA GLU A 57 -2.03 -11.01 -5.28
C GLU A 57 -0.98 -11.58 -6.22
N GLY A 58 -0.91 -12.90 -6.29
CA GLY A 58 0.05 -13.63 -7.10
C GLY A 58 -0.61 -14.81 -7.79
N THR A 59 -0.23 -15.04 -9.04
CA THR A 59 -0.60 -16.24 -9.80
C THR A 59 0.65 -16.86 -10.39
N MET A 60 0.83 -18.16 -10.23
CA MET A 60 1.93 -18.92 -10.84
C MET A 60 1.39 -20.12 -11.59
N VAL A 61 1.85 -20.34 -12.82
CA VAL A 61 1.55 -21.56 -13.57
C VAL A 61 2.75 -22.48 -13.50
N VAL A 62 2.53 -23.72 -13.08
CA VAL A 62 3.54 -24.75 -12.96
C VAL A 62 3.24 -25.90 -13.91
N LYS A 63 4.27 -26.43 -14.58
CA LYS A 63 4.21 -27.64 -15.40
C LYS A 63 5.29 -28.62 -14.91
N GLY A 64 4.85 -29.76 -14.38
CA GLY A 64 5.70 -30.67 -13.65
C GLY A 64 6.35 -29.97 -12.46
N ASN A 65 7.65 -29.72 -12.58
CA ASN A 65 8.48 -29.04 -11.58
C ASN A 65 8.95 -27.64 -12.03
N LEU A 66 8.47 -27.14 -13.17
CA LEU A 66 8.91 -25.87 -13.75
C LEU A 66 7.82 -24.80 -13.63
N VAL A 67 8.17 -23.63 -13.09
CA VAL A 67 7.34 -22.44 -13.18
C VAL A 67 7.45 -21.89 -14.61
N VAL A 68 6.34 -21.84 -15.33
CA VAL A 68 6.31 -21.41 -16.74
C VAL A 68 5.79 -19.99 -16.91
N SER A 69 5.02 -19.47 -15.95
CA SER A 69 4.65 -18.07 -15.87
C SER A 69 4.30 -17.66 -14.44
N GLY A 70 4.45 -16.37 -14.17
CA GLY A 70 4.06 -15.76 -12.91
C GLY A 70 3.60 -14.34 -13.15
N LEU A 71 2.52 -13.94 -12.47
CA LEU A 71 2.01 -12.57 -12.44
C LEU A 71 1.79 -12.17 -10.99
N GLY A 72 1.95 -10.88 -10.72
CA GLY A 72 1.68 -10.33 -9.40
C GLY A 72 1.15 -8.91 -9.49
N SER A 73 0.35 -8.54 -8.49
CA SER A 73 -0.10 -7.18 -8.24
C SER A 73 0.08 -6.81 -6.79
N THR A 74 0.26 -5.51 -6.57
CA THR A 74 0.28 -4.93 -5.23
C THR A 74 -0.62 -3.71 -5.18
N HIS A 75 -1.17 -3.45 -3.99
CA HIS A 75 -1.87 -2.22 -3.69
C HIS A 75 -1.54 -1.82 -2.26
N GLN A 76 -1.08 -0.59 -2.06
CA GLN A 76 -0.76 -0.04 -0.76
C GLN A 76 -1.53 1.26 -0.54
N VAL A 77 -2.16 1.36 0.63
CA VAL A 77 -2.67 2.62 1.18
C VAL A 77 -1.92 2.91 2.47
N TYR A 78 -1.10 3.95 2.46
CA TYR A 78 -0.33 4.44 3.59
C TYR A 78 -0.87 5.80 4.01
N GLU A 79 -1.16 5.97 5.30
CA GLU A 79 -1.59 7.21 5.91
C GLU A 79 -0.85 7.41 7.24
N TYR A 80 -0.23 8.56 7.39
CA TYR A 80 0.42 9.01 8.61
C TYR A 80 -0.07 10.41 8.95
N VAL A 81 -0.39 10.64 10.22
CA VAL A 81 -0.81 11.94 10.75
C VAL A 81 -0.12 12.16 12.09
N GLU A 82 0.46 13.34 12.27
CA GLU A 82 1.09 13.78 13.52
C GLU A 82 0.40 15.03 14.07
N GLY A 83 0.29 15.06 15.40
CA GLY A 83 -0.38 16.12 16.16
C GLY A 83 -1.82 16.30 15.70
N ASN A 84 -2.19 17.56 15.45
CA ASN A 84 -3.51 17.95 14.96
C ASN A 84 -3.60 17.93 13.42
N GLY A 85 -2.76 17.14 12.74
CA GLY A 85 -2.63 17.16 11.29
C GLY A 85 -1.78 18.31 10.78
N GLU A 86 -0.73 18.67 11.51
CA GLU A 86 0.28 19.63 11.02
C GLU A 86 1.25 18.95 10.06
N PHE A 87 1.62 17.70 10.37
CA PHE A 87 2.39 16.84 9.49
C PHE A 87 1.56 15.61 9.14
N CYS A 88 1.44 15.34 7.85
CA CYS A 88 0.83 14.10 7.38
C CYS A 88 1.44 13.69 6.06
N TYR A 89 1.34 12.40 5.80
CA TYR A 89 1.77 11.79 4.57
C TYR A 89 0.75 10.74 4.17
N PHE A 90 0.29 10.83 2.93
CA PHE A 90 -0.59 9.84 2.35
C PHE A 90 0.01 9.34 1.03
N ARG A 91 -0.01 8.03 0.83
CA ARG A 91 0.32 7.41 -0.45
C ARG A 91 -0.67 6.30 -0.76
N ASN A 92 -1.20 6.32 -1.97
CA ASN A 92 -2.01 5.24 -2.54
C ASN A 92 -1.36 4.80 -3.84
N VAL A 93 -0.80 3.60 -3.86
CA VAL A 93 0.00 3.11 -4.98
C VAL A 93 -0.41 1.69 -5.33
N SER A 94 -0.57 1.43 -6.62
CA SER A 94 -0.91 0.11 -7.15
C SER A 94 0.05 -0.29 -8.25
N SER A 95 0.42 -1.56 -8.29
CA SER A 95 1.22 -2.15 -9.36
C SER A 95 0.59 -3.44 -9.87
N TYR A 96 0.85 -3.74 -11.14
CA TYR A 96 0.49 -5.00 -11.77
C TYR A 96 1.59 -5.37 -12.77
N ASN A 97 2.05 -6.62 -12.71
CA ASN A 97 3.01 -7.19 -13.65
C ASN A 97 4.21 -6.25 -13.88
N TYR A 98 4.91 -5.91 -12.80
CA TYR A 98 6.10 -5.05 -12.79
C TYR A 98 5.88 -3.59 -13.22
N THR A 99 4.62 -3.16 -13.40
CA THR A 99 4.28 -1.79 -13.82
C THR A 99 3.47 -1.09 -12.74
N ILE A 100 3.84 0.14 -12.39
CA ILE A 100 3.02 1.00 -11.54
C ILE A 100 1.82 1.47 -12.36
N LEU A 101 0.62 1.13 -11.91
CA LEU A 101 -0.63 1.51 -12.57
C LEU A 101 -1.09 2.90 -12.16
N TYR A 102 -0.91 3.23 -10.89
CA TYR A 102 -1.29 4.49 -10.29
C TYR A 102 -0.47 4.74 -9.02
N ASP A 103 -0.15 6.01 -8.77
CA ASP A 103 0.59 6.47 -7.61
C ASP A 103 0.10 7.87 -7.26
N GLU A 104 -0.63 8.00 -6.15
CA GLU A 104 -1.03 9.28 -5.58
C GLU A 104 -0.27 9.52 -4.29
N VAL A 105 0.33 10.69 -4.20
CA VAL A 105 1.04 11.15 -3.01
C VAL A 105 0.41 12.48 -2.57
N ARG A 106 0.15 12.60 -1.26
CA ARG A 106 -0.32 13.84 -0.63
C ARG A 106 0.52 14.11 0.62
N ASP A 107 1.33 15.17 0.55
CA ASP A 107 2.25 15.59 1.62
C ASP A 107 1.71 16.77 2.44
N ARG A 108 0.46 17.18 2.19
CA ARG A 108 -0.16 18.34 2.86
C ARG A 108 -1.50 17.94 3.47
N CYS A 109 -1.64 18.22 4.75
CA CYS A 109 -2.92 18.12 5.42
C CYS A 109 -3.75 19.30 4.96
N LYS A 110 -5.00 19.06 4.52
CA LYS A 110 -5.90 20.18 4.28
C LYS A 110 -6.16 20.81 5.65
N SER A 111 -5.59 21.99 5.90
CA SER A 111 -6.12 22.85 6.95
C SER A 111 -7.60 23.05 6.67
N ASN A 112 -8.44 22.96 7.70
CA ASN A 112 -9.85 23.29 7.60
C ASN A 112 -10.02 24.78 7.32
N ASP A 113 -9.77 25.21 6.09
CA ASP A 113 -10.40 26.39 5.53
C ASP A 113 -11.62 25.89 4.76
N GLN A 114 -12.75 25.84 5.46
CA GLN A 114 -14.07 25.88 4.83
C GLN A 114 -14.22 27.21 4.09
N HIS A 115 -13.60 27.34 2.92
CA HIS A 115 -13.91 28.39 1.97
C HIS A 115 -14.58 27.77 0.75
N TYR A 116 -15.88 28.03 0.68
CA TYR A 116 -16.80 27.95 -0.46
C TYR A 116 -16.20 27.38 -1.76
N VAL A 117 -16.67 26.19 -2.12
CA VAL A 117 -16.36 25.55 -3.41
C VAL A 117 -16.78 26.47 -4.55
N SER A 118 -15.80 27.01 -5.27
CA SER A 118 -15.98 27.44 -6.66
C SER A 118 -15.32 26.41 -7.56
N ARG A 119 -16.11 25.88 -8.50
CA ARG A 119 -15.74 24.87 -9.51
C ARG A 119 -14.58 25.32 -10.42
N LEU A 120 -13.99 24.31 -11.09
CA LEU A 120 -13.05 24.31 -12.24
C LEU A 120 -11.56 24.29 -11.78
N ASP A 121 -10.65 23.37 -12.18
CA ASP A 121 -10.48 22.57 -13.40
C ASP A 121 -9.54 21.35 -13.19
N GLY A 122 -9.80 20.25 -13.91
CA GLY A 122 -8.85 19.51 -14.78
C GLY A 122 -7.63 18.74 -14.21
N PRO A 123 -7.35 17.50 -14.69
CA PRO A 123 -6.23 16.68 -14.20
C PRO A 123 -4.90 17.05 -14.88
N ARG A 124 -3.84 17.26 -14.09
CA ARG A 124 -2.45 17.31 -14.60
C ARG A 124 -1.75 15.98 -14.32
N SER A 125 -1.63 15.19 -15.39
CA SER A 125 -0.77 14.01 -15.50
C SER A 125 0.68 14.37 -15.20
N PHE A 126 1.29 13.71 -14.20
CA PHE A 126 2.74 13.64 -14.05
C PHE A 126 3.18 12.20 -14.25
N ARG A 127 3.74 11.93 -15.44
CA ARG A 127 4.50 10.72 -15.72
C ARG A 127 5.81 10.79 -14.92
N ARG A 128 6.07 9.81 -14.06
CA ARG A 128 7.44 9.56 -13.58
C ARG A 128 7.77 8.07 -13.71
N LEU A 129 8.75 7.83 -14.58
CA LEU A 129 9.44 6.56 -14.76
C LEU A 129 10.25 6.27 -13.49
N VAL A 130 10.11 5.09 -12.89
CA VAL A 130 11.09 4.57 -11.94
C VAL A 130 11.32 3.09 -12.24
N TYR A 131 12.52 2.79 -12.76
CA TYR A 131 13.05 1.44 -12.86
C TYR A 131 13.48 0.95 -11.47
N MET A 132 13.23 -0.33 -11.15
CA MET A 132 14.03 -1.03 -10.17
C MET A 132 14.39 -2.44 -10.67
N LEU A 133 15.69 -2.71 -10.57
CA LEU A 133 16.46 -3.83 -11.11
C LEU A 133 16.17 -5.13 -10.34
N ILE A 134 16.00 -6.24 -11.06
CA ILE A 134 16.08 -7.60 -10.50
C ILE A 134 17.54 -8.05 -10.65
N GLY A 135 18.20 -8.34 -9.52
CA GLY A 135 19.51 -8.98 -9.47
C GLY A 135 19.42 -10.45 -9.89
N ARG A 136 20.44 -10.88 -10.64
CA ARG A 136 20.63 -12.24 -11.18
C ARG A 136 20.96 -13.27 -10.11
#